data_AF-A0A926TZT5-F1
#
_entry.id   AF-A0A926TZT5-F1
#
_cell.length_a   1.000
_cell.length_b   1.000
_cell.length_c   1.000
_cell.angle_alpha   90.00
_cell.angle_beta   90.00
_cell.angle_gamma   90.00
#
_symmetry.space_group_name_H-M   'P 1'
#
loop_
_entity.id
_entity.type
_entity.pdbx_description
1 polymer ?
#
loop_
_entity_poly.entity_id
_entity_poly.type
_entity_poly.pdbx_seq_one_letter_code
_entity_poly.pdbx_strand_id
1 'polypeptide(L)' 'MDRSKIVAIVTGAIALLLGIAYLIVVQFLDFRGEMLPAPISQSAVIVMAQILESAIDLG' A
#
# COMPACT_ATOMS: atom_id res chain seq x y z
N MET A 1 -22.48 1.38 -40.96
CA MET A 1 -22.51 1.76 -39.54
C MET A 1 -22.56 3.28 -39.47
N ASP A 2 -23.52 3.84 -38.73
CA ASP A 2 -23.63 5.30 -38.61
C ASP A 2 -22.38 5.86 -37.93
N ARG A 3 -21.92 7.03 -38.37
CA ARG A 3 -20.71 7.68 -37.82
C ARG A 3 -20.79 7.84 -36.29
N SER A 4 -21.99 8.14 -35.78
CA SER A 4 -22.27 8.23 -34.34
C SER A 4 -21.99 6.92 -33.59
N LYS A 5 -22.41 5.77 -34.13
CA LYS A 5 -22.16 4.46 -33.51
C LYS A 5 -20.67 4.10 -33.50
N ILE A 6 -19.95 4.42 -34.58
CA ILE A 6 -18.50 4.18 -34.65
C ILE A 6 -17.78 5.00 -33.58
N VAL A 7 -18.12 6.30 -33.46
CA VAL A 7 -17.52 7.17 -32.44
C VAL A 7 -17.83 6.67 -31.03
N ALA A 8 -19.06 6.25 -30.75
CA ALA A 8 -19.43 5.71 -29.44
C ALA A 8 -18.62 4.45 -29.06
N ILE A 9 -18.45 3.53 -30.01
CA ILE A 9 -17.66 2.31 -29.80
C ILE A 9 -16.18 2.65 -29.59
N VAL A 10 -15.61 3.53 -30.41
CA VAL A 10 -14.20 3.92 -30.31
C VAL A 10 -13.92 4.61 -28.98
N THR A 11 -14.77 5.56 -28.56
CA THR A 11 -14.62 6.23 -27.26
C THR A 11 -14.73 5.25 -26.11
N GLY A 12 -15.68 4.31 -26.16
CA GLY A 12 -15.80 3.24 -25.16
C GLY A 12 -14.57 2.34 -25.11
N ALA A 13 -14.03 1.96 -26.27
CA ALA A 13 -12.81 1.15 -26.35
C ALA A 13 -11.59 1.89 -25.80
N ILE A 14 -11.44 3.19 -26.08
CA ILE A 14 -10.37 4.02 -25.53
C ILE A 14 -10.49 4.13 -24.02
N ALA A 15 -11.69 4.38 -23.48
CA ALA A 15 -11.92 4.44 -22.05
C ALA A 15 -11.57 3.11 -21.35
N LEU A 16 -11.94 1.99 -21.95
CA LEU A 16 -11.60 0.66 -21.44
C LEU A 16 -10.08 0.42 -21.46
N LEU A 17 -9.41 0.75 -22.57
CA LEU A 17 -7.95 0.63 -22.69
C LEU A 17 -7.22 1.48 -21.64
N LEU A 18 -7.66 2.72 -21.44
CA LEU A 18 -7.09 3.60 -20.43
C LEU A 18 -7.32 3.08 -19.01
N GLY A 19 -8.51 2.53 -18.72
CA GLY A 19 -8.82 1.90 -17.44
C GLY A 19 -7.92 0.69 -17.15
N ILE A 20 -7.72 -0.19 -18.14
CA ILE A 20 -6.81 -1.33 -18.02
C ILE A 20 -5.37 -0.85 -17.82
N ALA A 21 -4.91 0.13 -18.61
CA ALA A 21 -3.57 0.68 -18.47
C ALA A 21 -3.35 1.28 -17.07
N TYR A 22 -4.33 2.01 -16.54
CA TYR A 22 -4.29 2.54 -15.17
C TYR A 22 -4.12 1.43 -14.14
N LEU A 23 -4.90 0.35 -14.22
CA LEU A 23 -4.79 -0.79 -13.30
C LEU A 23 -3.41 -1.44 -13.37
N ILE A 24 -2.84 -1.61 -14.57
CA ILE A 24 -1.49 -2.14 -14.74
C ILE A 24 -0.48 -1.23 -14.06
N VAL A 25 -0.56 0.10 -14.26
CA VAL A 25 0.34 1.06 -13.61
C VAL A 25 0.23 0.99 -12.10
N VAL A 26 -1.00 0.99 -11.56
CA VAL A 26 -1.23 0.86 -10.11
C VAL A 26 -0.66 -0.46 -9.60
N GLN A 27 -0.84 -1.56 -10.33
CA GLN A 27 -0.32 -2.86 -9.94
C GLN A 27 1.21 -2.87 -9.89
N PHE A 28 1.89 -2.28 -10.88
CA PHE A 28 3.34 -2.10 -10.85
C PHE A 28 3.79 -1.20 -9.71
N LEU A 29 3.04 -0.13 -9.46
CA LEU A 29 3.32 0.74 -8.34
C LEU A 29 3.07 0.04 -7.02
N ASP A 30 2.15 -0.90 -6.89
CA ASP A 30 1.87 -1.61 -5.64
C ASP A 30 2.91 -2.69 -5.33
N PHE A 31 3.71 -3.11 -6.31
CA PHE A 31 4.84 -4.02 -6.13
C PHE A 31 6.03 -3.42 -5.34
N ARG A 32 5.80 -2.40 -4.49
CA ARG A 32 6.81 -1.72 -3.63
C ARG A 32 7.41 -2.63 -2.55
N GLY A 33 7.02 -3.90 -2.50
CA GLY A 33 7.38 -4.85 -1.47
C GLY A 33 6.33 -4.93 -0.37
N GLU A 34 6.39 -6.01 0.41
CA GLU A 34 5.46 -6.21 1.51
C GLU A 34 5.52 -5.04 2.49
N MET A 35 4.35 -4.60 2.95
CA MET A 35 4.27 -3.70 4.09
C MET A 35 4.79 -4.45 5.31
N LEU A 36 6.10 -4.37 5.55
CA LEU A 36 6.68 -4.86 6.79
C LEU A 36 5.96 -4.13 7.92
N PRO A 37 5.47 -4.85 8.95
CA PRO A 37 4.84 -4.21 10.08
C PRO A 37 5.80 -3.17 10.64
N ALA A 38 5.26 -2.00 11.01
CA ALA A 38 6.06 -0.95 11.61
C ALA A 38 6.91 -1.57 12.72
N PRO A 39 8.23 -1.28 12.76
CA PRO A 39 9.12 -1.88 13.74
C PRO A 39 8.50 -1.74 15.13
N ILE A 40 8.23 -2.86 15.80
CA ILE A 40 7.92 -2.82 17.23
C ILE A 40 9.18 -2.27 17.88
N SER A 41 9.12 -1.01 18.28
CA SER A 41 10.27 -0.29 18.79
C SER A 41 10.84 -1.08 19.97
N GLN A 42 12.00 -1.70 19.77
CA GLN A 42 12.68 -2.50 20.79
C GLN A 42 13.01 -1.66 22.04
N SER A 43 12.96 -0.33 21.91
CA SER A 43 13.00 0.63 23.01
C SER A 43 11.91 0.41 24.05
N ALA A 44 10.69 0.01 23.68
CA ALA A 44 9.61 -0.22 24.65
C ALA A 44 9.92 -1.42 25.55
N VAL A 45 10.54 -2.47 24.99
CA VAL A 45 10.97 -3.66 25.74
C VAL A 45 12.16 -3.34 26.64
N ILE A 46 13.14 -2.57 26.13
CA ILE A 46 14.34 -2.18 26.91
C ILE A 46 13.96 -1.24 28.07
N VAL A 47 13.09 -0.26 27.84
CA VAL A 47 12.63 0.67 28.89
C VAL A 47 11.86 -0.07 29.98
N MET A 48 10.98 -1.01 29.63
CA MET A 48 10.27 -1.82 30.62
C MET A 48 11.23 -2.69 31.46
N ALA A 49 12.24 -3.29 30.84
CA ALA A 49 13.25 -4.09 31.54
C ALA A 49 14.09 -3.23 32.51
N GLN A 50 14.49 -2.02 32.10
CA GLN A 50 15.23 -1.08 32.95
C GLN A 50 14.42 -0.62 34.17
N ILE A 51 13.11 -0.35 33.98
CA ILE A 51 12.21 0.02 35.08
C ILE A 51 12.08 -1.16 36.06
N LEU A 52 11.97 -2.38 35.57
CA LEU A 52 11.84 -3.57 36.41
C LEU A 52 13.11 -3.84 37.24
N GLU A 53 14.30 -3.69 36.65
CA GLU A 53 15.57 -3.80 37.40
C GLU A 53 15.70 -2.70 38.47
N SER A 54 15.32 -1.47 38.15
CA SER A 54 15.32 -0.38 39.14
C SER A 54 14.33 -0.57 40.30
N ALA A 55 13.29 -1.37 40.10
CA ALA A 55 12.31 -1.69 41.13
C ALA A 55 12.76 -2.83 42.06
N ILE A 56 13.63 -3.73 41.57
CA ILE A 56 14.21 -4.84 42.34
C ILE A 56 15.35 -4.37 43.25
N ASP A 57 16.13 -3.37 42.81
CA ASP A 57 17.25 -2.78 43.58
C ASP A 57 16.80 -1.90 44.77
N LEU A 58 15.50 -1.68 44.93
CA LEU A 58 14.92 -0.88 46.02
C LEU A 58 14.35 -1.70 47.19
N GLY A 59 14.43 -3.04 47.15
CA GLY A 59 13.96 -3.97 48.20
C GLY A 59 15.09 -4.74 48.86
#